data_AF-D4XDA4-F1
#
_entry.id   AF-D4XDA4-F1
#
_cell.length_a   1.000
_cell.length_b   1.000
_cell.length_c   1.000
_cell.angle_alpha   90.00
_cell.angle_beta   90.00
_cell.angle_gamma   90.00
#
_symmetry.space_group_name_H-M   'P 1'
#
loop_
_entity.id
_entity.type
_entity.pdbx_description
1 polymer ?
#
loop_
_entity_poly.entity_id
_entity_poly.type
_entity_poly.pdbx_seq_one_letter_code
_entity_poly.pdbx_strand_id
1 'polypeptide(L)'
;MFLLSTINEKLRPSLLQLKPGTRVVSNTFRMGDWEPDASETVTKDCSTYCTALLWIVPAKVDGKWEVDGQTLRLTQRYQQLSGKLGSADISDARLDGNAITFTVNGVRYSGEVNGKTMRGEAEGKGAWTARRT
;
A
#
# COMPACT_ATOMS: atom_id res chain seq x y z
N MET A 1 14.57 12.41 5.43
CA MET A 1 15.73 12.12 4.57
C MET A 1 15.96 13.30 3.65
N PHE A 2 17.23 13.60 3.31
CA PHE A 2 17.60 14.61 2.32
C PHE A 2 18.73 14.05 1.47
N LEU A 3 18.37 13.16 0.56
CA LEU A 3 19.28 12.42 -0.31
C LEU A 3 18.77 12.61 -1.74
N LEU A 4 19.67 12.70 -2.71
CA LEU A 4 19.29 12.80 -4.12
C LEU A 4 18.44 11.59 -4.54
N SER A 5 17.54 11.80 -5.51
CA SER A 5 16.61 10.75 -5.99
C SER A 5 17.32 9.44 -6.35
N THR A 6 18.50 9.51 -6.96
CA THR A 6 19.29 8.33 -7.34
C THR A 6 19.78 7.52 -6.14
N ILE A 7 20.05 8.16 -5.00
CA ILE A 7 20.43 7.48 -3.75
C ILE A 7 19.18 6.87 -3.10
N ASN A 8 18.09 7.63 -3.06
CA ASN A 8 16.79 7.17 -2.59
C ASN A 8 16.32 5.91 -3.35
N GLU A 9 16.49 5.86 -4.67
CA GLU A 9 16.16 4.70 -5.51
C GLU A 9 17.03 3.47 -5.18
N LYS A 10 18.33 3.66 -4.89
CA LYS A 10 19.21 2.58 -4.43
C LYS A 10 18.85 2.07 -3.03
N LEU A 11 18.33 2.94 -2.16
CA LEU A 11 17.89 2.59 -0.81
C LEU A 11 16.50 1.95 -0.77
N ARG A 12 15.63 2.26 -1.73
CA ARG A 12 14.23 1.81 -1.80
C ARG A 12 14.07 0.29 -1.57
N PRO A 13 14.86 -0.61 -2.18
CA PRO A 13 14.74 -2.05 -1.91
C PRO A 13 14.88 -2.39 -0.44
N SER A 14 15.78 -1.72 0.29
CA SER A 14 15.98 -1.91 1.74
C SER A 14 14.86 -1.26 2.57
N LEU A 15 14.38 -0.08 2.16
CA LEU A 15 13.26 0.59 2.83
C LEU A 15 11.98 -0.27 2.77
N LEU A 16 11.74 -0.97 1.67
CA LEU A 16 10.61 -1.90 1.50
C LEU A 16 10.74 -3.20 2.31
N GLN A 17 11.87 -3.42 3.00
CA GLN A 17 12.03 -4.53 3.97
C GLN A 17 11.71 -4.11 5.41
N LEU A 18 11.49 -2.83 5.67
CA LEU A 18 11.11 -2.35 7.00
C LEU A 18 9.70 -2.87 7.37
N LYS A 19 9.37 -2.78 8.66
CA LYS A 19 8.06 -3.20 9.15
C LYS A 19 6.95 -2.42 8.41
N PRO A 20 5.87 -3.08 7.94
CA PRO A 20 4.75 -2.36 7.37
C PRO A 20 4.20 -1.28 8.29
N GLY A 21 3.84 -0.13 7.73
CA GLY A 21 3.47 1.08 8.46
C GLY A 21 4.66 1.96 8.86
N THR A 22 5.91 1.54 8.61
CA THR A 22 7.06 2.43 8.78
C THR A 22 6.92 3.64 7.85
N ARG A 23 7.00 4.83 8.44
CA ARG A 23 6.89 6.10 7.71
C ARG A 23 8.28 6.55 7.27
N VAL A 24 8.42 6.77 5.97
CA VAL A 24 9.65 7.31 5.37
C VAL A 24 9.32 8.69 4.82
N VAL A 25 10.03 9.71 5.31
CA VAL A 25 9.84 11.09 4.84
C VAL A 25 11.11 11.53 4.10
N SER A 26 10.93 12.06 2.89
CA SER A 26 12.00 12.69 2.11
C SER A 26 11.67 14.16 1.87
N ASN A 27 12.69 15.02 1.94
CA ASN A 27 12.56 16.40 1.51
C ASN A 27 12.89 16.48 0.01
N THR A 28 11.86 16.81 -0.79
CA THR A 28 11.79 17.09 -2.23
C THR A 28 12.18 15.95 -3.17
N PHE A 29 13.16 15.13 -2.80
CA PHE A 29 13.66 14.07 -3.66
C PHE A 29 12.81 12.80 -3.57
N ARG A 30 12.38 12.30 -4.73
CA ARG A 30 11.48 11.15 -4.89
C ARG A 30 12.24 9.81 -4.82
N MET A 31 11.51 8.70 -4.87
CA MET A 31 12.03 7.33 -4.87
C MET A 31 11.72 6.60 -6.17
N GLY A 32 12.06 7.21 -7.31
CA GLY A 32 11.75 6.68 -8.63
C GLY A 32 10.24 6.53 -8.85
N ASP A 33 9.81 5.34 -9.24
CA ASP A 33 8.42 4.97 -9.51
C ASP A 33 7.59 4.61 -8.27
N TRP A 34 8.17 4.66 -7.06
CA TRP A 34 7.39 4.53 -5.83
C TRP A 34 6.78 5.89 -5.51
N GLU A 35 5.50 6.04 -5.84
CA GLU A 35 4.74 7.27 -5.60
C GLU A 35 4.52 7.50 -4.09
N PRO A 36 4.66 8.74 -3.59
CA PRO A 36 4.42 9.07 -2.20
C PRO A 36 2.93 8.89 -1.87
N ASP A 37 2.67 8.52 -0.62
CA ASP A 37 1.33 8.44 -0.05
C ASP A 37 0.76 9.82 0.26
N ALA A 38 1.62 10.78 0.60
CA ALA A 38 1.25 12.18 0.76
C ALA A 38 2.39 13.11 0.37
N SER A 39 2.05 14.33 -0.04
CA SER A 39 3.03 15.39 -0.32
C SER A 39 2.50 16.74 0.10
N GLU A 40 3.35 17.53 0.75
CA GLU A 40 3.02 18.89 1.16
C GLU A 40 4.14 19.84 0.74
N THR A 41 3.80 21.03 0.23
CA THR A 41 4.79 22.03 -0.20
C THR A 41 4.67 23.28 0.65
N VAL A 42 5.76 23.66 1.30
CA VAL A 42 5.87 24.91 2.06
C VAL A 42 6.02 26.06 1.07
N THR A 43 5.03 26.96 1.05
CA THR A 43 4.98 28.09 0.09
C THR A 43 5.49 29.41 0.65
N LYS A 44 5.62 29.52 1.98
CA LYS A 44 6.07 30.72 2.68
C LYS A 44 7.46 30.51 3.26
N ASP A 45 8.34 31.51 3.11
CA ASP A 45 9.68 31.55 3.69
C ASP A 45 10.57 30.33 3.36
N CYS A 46 10.34 29.70 2.20
CA CYS A 46 11.13 28.59 1.71
C CYS A 46 11.61 28.85 0.29
N SER A 47 12.94 28.82 0.09
CA SER A 47 13.57 29.16 -1.19
C SER A 47 13.94 27.94 -2.03
N THR A 48 14.31 26.82 -1.41
CA THR A 48 14.67 25.57 -2.10
C THR A 48 14.29 24.36 -1.25
N TYR A 49 14.02 23.23 -1.91
CA TYR A 49 13.69 21.96 -1.27
C TYR A 49 12.56 22.08 -0.24
N CYS A 50 11.40 22.52 -0.72
CA CYS A 50 10.26 22.93 0.11
C CYS A 50 9.15 21.87 0.20
N THR A 51 9.32 20.71 -0.43
CA THR A 51 8.26 19.70 -0.53
C THR A 51 8.57 18.53 0.39
N ALA A 52 7.75 18.31 1.41
CA ALA A 52 7.79 17.08 2.18
C ALA A 52 7.05 15.97 1.42
N LEU A 53 7.69 14.82 1.25
CA LEU A 53 7.13 13.63 0.62
C LEU A 53 7.09 12.50 1.65
N LEU A 54 5.94 11.86 1.83
CA LEU A 54 5.72 10.76 2.76
C LEU A 54 5.46 9.47 1.99
N TRP A 55 6.14 8.40 2.37
CA TRP A 55 5.81 7.04 2.02
C TRP A 55 5.54 6.22 3.27
N ILE A 56 4.64 5.25 3.15
CA ILE A 56 4.29 4.29 4.18
C ILE A 56 4.64 2.92 3.62
N VAL A 57 5.55 2.21 4.29
CA VAL A 57 5.99 0.88 3.83
C VAL A 57 4.78 -0.07 3.86
N PRO A 58 4.35 -0.62 2.71
CA PRO A 58 3.15 -1.44 2.63
C PRO A 58 3.42 -2.88 3.07
N ALA A 59 2.40 -3.56 3.60
CA ALA A 59 2.45 -4.99 3.85
C ALA A 59 2.64 -5.78 2.55
N LYS A 60 3.29 -6.94 2.62
CA LYS A 60 3.54 -7.77 1.42
C LYS A 60 2.41 -8.77 1.20
N VAL A 61 1.53 -8.45 0.26
CA VAL A 61 0.30 -9.21 0.01
C VAL A 61 0.26 -9.88 -1.37
N ASP A 62 1.26 -9.65 -2.22
CA ASP A 62 1.35 -10.28 -3.55
C ASP A 62 1.16 -11.81 -3.50
N GLY A 63 0.30 -12.33 -4.37
CA GLY A 63 0.02 -13.77 -4.48
C GLY A 63 -1.43 -14.11 -4.20
N LYS A 64 -1.66 -15.35 -3.73
CA LYS A 64 -3.00 -15.92 -3.56
C LYS A 64 -3.41 -15.95 -2.09
N TRP A 65 -4.68 -15.65 -1.89
CA TRP A 65 -5.37 -15.69 -0.62
C TRP A 65 -6.70 -16.40 -0.79
N GLU A 66 -7.14 -17.09 0.24
CA GLU A 66 -8.47 -17.68 0.33
C GLU A 66 -9.36 -16.76 1.17
N VAL A 67 -10.50 -16.35 0.61
CA VAL A 67 -11.51 -15.49 1.24
C VAL A 67 -12.87 -16.16 1.02
N ASP A 68 -13.53 -16.60 2.09
CA ASP A 68 -14.86 -17.23 2.05
C ASP A 68 -15.02 -18.32 0.98
N GLY A 69 -14.00 -19.17 0.81
CA GLY A 69 -13.97 -20.25 -0.19
C GLY A 69 -13.65 -19.80 -1.63
N GLN A 70 -13.39 -18.51 -1.85
CA GLN A 70 -12.95 -17.97 -3.13
C GLN A 70 -11.46 -17.60 -3.09
N THR A 71 -10.78 -17.71 -4.24
CA THR A 71 -9.40 -17.24 -4.36
C THR A 71 -9.38 -15.74 -4.66
N LEU A 72 -8.76 -14.97 -3.78
CA LEU A 72 -8.29 -13.61 -4.03
C LEU A 72 -6.86 -13.68 -4.55
N ARG A 73 -6.64 -13.31 -5.81
CA ARG A 73 -5.30 -13.17 -6.40
C ARG A 73 -4.94 -11.69 -6.44
N LEU A 74 -3.83 -11.33 -5.81
CA LEU A 74 -3.31 -9.97 -5.74
C LEU A 74 -1.98 -9.88 -6.51
N THR A 75 -1.89 -8.89 -7.37
CA THR A 75 -0.63 -8.37 -7.92
C THR A 75 -0.33 -7.06 -7.20
N GLN A 76 0.86 -6.93 -6.63
CA GLN A 76 1.24 -5.78 -5.83
C GLN A 76 2.33 -4.97 -6.51
N ARG A 77 2.11 -3.64 -6.61
CA ARG A 77 3.16 -2.66 -6.90
C ARG A 77 3.18 -1.62 -5.80
N TYR A 78 4.14 -1.76 -4.89
CA TYR A 78 4.23 -0.95 -3.69
C TYR A 78 2.91 -0.98 -2.90
N GLN A 79 2.26 0.16 -2.72
CA GLN A 79 0.99 0.25 -2.03
C GLN A 79 -0.22 0.02 -2.94
N GLN A 80 -0.05 0.00 -4.26
CA GLN A 80 -1.13 -0.24 -5.21
C GLN A 80 -1.31 -1.74 -5.44
N LEU A 81 -2.57 -2.17 -5.49
CA LEU A 81 -2.96 -3.55 -5.74
C LEU A 81 -3.83 -3.64 -6.99
N SER A 82 -3.77 -4.78 -7.65
CA SER A 82 -4.72 -5.19 -8.67
C SER A 82 -4.97 -6.70 -8.57
N GLY A 83 -6.01 -7.20 -9.22
CA GLY A 83 -6.28 -8.64 -9.22
C GLY A 83 -7.76 -9.00 -9.25
N LYS A 84 -8.08 -10.18 -8.74
CA LYS A 84 -9.42 -10.79 -8.83
C LYS A 84 -9.81 -11.52 -7.55
N LEU A 85 -11.08 -11.42 -7.16
CA LEU A 85 -11.73 -12.32 -6.20
C LEU A 85 -12.63 -13.30 -6.98
N GLY A 86 -12.25 -14.58 -7.02
CA GLY A 86 -12.86 -15.54 -7.93
C GLY A 86 -12.63 -15.12 -9.38
N SER A 87 -13.70 -14.85 -10.13
CA SER A 87 -13.64 -14.36 -11.51
C SER A 87 -13.74 -12.84 -11.63
N ALA A 88 -14.15 -12.13 -10.58
CA ALA A 88 -14.44 -10.70 -10.60
C ALA A 88 -13.18 -9.87 -10.35
N ASP A 89 -12.96 -8.84 -11.17
CA ASP A 89 -11.88 -7.87 -10.99
C ASP A 89 -12.11 -7.00 -9.74
N ILE A 90 -11.01 -6.72 -9.03
CA ILE A 90 -11.03 -5.76 -7.92
C ILE A 90 -10.65 -4.36 -8.41
N SER A 91 -11.23 -3.33 -7.79
CA SER A 91 -10.88 -1.92 -8.00
C SER A 91 -10.52 -1.24 -6.68
N ASP A 92 -10.06 0.00 -6.75
CA ASP A 92 -9.74 0.84 -5.57
C ASP A 92 -8.83 0.14 -4.54
N ALA A 93 -7.97 -0.74 -5.06
CA ALA A 93 -7.23 -1.69 -4.27
C ALA A 93 -5.88 -1.10 -3.86
N ARG A 94 -5.69 -0.88 -2.56
CA ARG A 94 -4.53 -0.18 -1.99
C ARG A 94 -4.21 -0.67 -0.58
N LEU A 95 -2.95 -0.53 -0.20
CA LEU A 95 -2.44 -0.66 1.14
C LEU A 95 -2.12 0.70 1.76
N ASP A 96 -2.36 0.83 3.06
CA ASP A 96 -1.78 1.86 3.92
C ASP A 96 -1.12 1.16 5.12
N GLY A 97 0.18 0.92 5.02
CA GLY A 97 0.89 0.06 5.95
C GLY A 97 0.30 -1.35 5.96
N ASN A 98 -0.37 -1.71 7.06
CA ASN A 98 -1.09 -2.99 7.19
C ASN A 98 -2.56 -2.90 6.79
N ALA A 99 -3.14 -1.71 6.69
CA ALA A 99 -4.52 -1.56 6.27
C ALA A 99 -4.63 -1.89 4.78
N ILE A 100 -5.63 -2.67 4.41
CA ILE A 100 -5.94 -3.02 3.02
C ILE A 100 -7.36 -2.58 2.71
N THR A 101 -7.55 -2.01 1.53
CA THR A 101 -8.87 -1.79 0.96
C THR A 101 -8.91 -2.28 -0.47
N PHE A 102 -10.06 -2.80 -0.91
CA PHE A 102 -10.35 -3.08 -2.31
C PHE A 102 -11.87 -3.16 -2.49
N THR A 103 -12.34 -2.94 -3.71
CA THR A 103 -13.76 -3.04 -4.07
C THR A 103 -13.94 -4.17 -5.05
N VAL A 104 -15.00 -4.98 -4.90
CA VAL A 104 -15.37 -6.00 -5.89
C VAL A 104 -16.89 -6.14 -5.96
N ASN A 105 -17.44 -6.16 -7.16
CA ASN A 105 -18.89 -6.21 -7.40
C ASN A 105 -19.66 -5.14 -6.59
N GLY A 106 -19.11 -3.92 -6.51
CA GLY A 106 -19.71 -2.80 -5.78
C GLY A 106 -19.59 -2.87 -4.26
N VAL A 107 -18.94 -3.90 -3.69
CA VAL A 107 -18.75 -4.04 -2.24
C VAL A 107 -17.33 -3.62 -1.87
N ARG A 108 -17.21 -2.65 -0.97
CA ARG A 108 -15.91 -2.24 -0.42
C ARG A 108 -15.50 -3.16 0.73
N TYR A 109 -14.34 -3.79 0.57
CA TYR A 109 -13.66 -4.55 1.62
C TYR A 109 -12.60 -3.64 2.24
N SER A 110 -12.57 -3.62 3.57
CA SER A 110 -11.54 -2.97 4.37
C SER A 110 -11.05 -3.93 5.44
N GLY A 111 -9.77 -3.89 5.79
CA GLY A 111 -9.23 -4.76 6.82
C GLY A 111 -7.77 -4.51 7.13
N GLU A 112 -7.19 -5.40 7.91
CA GLU A 112 -5.78 -5.38 8.31
C GLU A 112 -5.08 -6.68 7.91
N VAL A 113 -3.86 -6.54 7.41
CA VAL A 113 -2.94 -7.63 7.11
C VAL A 113 -2.12 -7.95 8.35
N ASN A 114 -2.12 -9.22 8.76
CA ASN A 114 -1.26 -9.74 9.82
C ASN A 114 -0.55 -11.01 9.33
N GLY A 115 0.65 -10.82 8.77
CA GLY A 115 1.49 -11.90 8.25
C GLY A 115 0.78 -12.68 7.13
N LYS A 116 0.33 -13.90 7.44
CA LYS A 116 -0.36 -14.79 6.49
C LYS A 116 -1.89 -14.75 6.60
N THR A 117 -2.42 -13.81 7.36
CA THR A 117 -3.87 -13.63 7.56
C THR A 117 -4.29 -12.20 7.27
N MET A 118 -5.55 -12.02 6.86
CA MET A 118 -6.21 -10.73 6.85
C MET A 118 -7.56 -10.86 7.55
N ARG A 119 -8.05 -9.77 8.12
CA ARG A 119 -9.39 -9.70 8.71
C ARG A 119 -9.94 -8.29 8.57
N GLY A 120 -11.25 -8.16 8.44
CA GLY A 120 -11.87 -6.86 8.34
C GLY A 120 -13.36 -6.93 8.10
N GLU A 121 -13.92 -5.86 7.52
CA GLU A 121 -15.33 -5.68 7.24
C GLU A 121 -15.55 -5.45 5.74
N ALA A 122 -16.60 -6.09 5.21
CA ALA A 122 -17.11 -5.90 3.86
C ALA A 122 -18.45 -5.17 3.93
N GLU A 123 -18.57 -4.04 3.25
CA GLU A 123 -19.74 -3.17 3.32
C GLU A 123 -21.04 -3.93 3.01
N GLY A 124 -21.99 -3.90 3.94
CA GLY A 124 -23.26 -4.62 3.83
C GLY A 124 -23.18 -6.16 3.89
N LYS A 125 -21.98 -6.74 4.02
CA LYS A 125 -21.76 -8.20 4.12
C LYS A 125 -21.17 -8.65 5.46
N GLY A 126 -20.62 -7.73 6.25
CA GLY A 126 -20.06 -7.98 7.57
C GLY A 126 -18.61 -8.46 7.54
N ALA A 127 -18.19 -9.11 8.62
CA ALA A 127 -16.81 -9.49 8.82
C ALA A 127 -16.32 -10.52 7.79
N TRP A 128 -15.11 -10.34 7.29
CA TRP A 128 -14.42 -11.29 6.40
C TRP A 128 -13.04 -11.63 6.95
N THR A 129 -12.53 -12.79 6.55
CA THR A 129 -11.15 -13.20 6.82
C THR A 129 -10.49 -13.71 5.55
N ALA A 130 -9.16 -13.64 5.52
CA ALA A 130 -8.37 -14.25 4.48
C ALA A 130 -7.18 -15.00 5.02
N ARG A 131 -6.78 -16.06 4.32
CA ARG A 131 -5.54 -16.79 4.60
C ARG A 131 -4.72 -16.92 3.33
N ARG A 132 -3.41 -16.67 3.44
CA ARG A 132 -2.49 -16.85 2.32
C ARG A 132 -2.36 -18.34 1.98
N THR A 133 -2.41 -18.67 0.68
CA THR A 133 -2.27 -20.03 0.13
C THR A 133 -0.98 -20.21 -0.63
#